data_AF-A0AAW2XQ74-F1
#
_entry.id   AF-A0AAW2XQ74-F1
#
_cell.length_a   1.000
_cell.length_b   1.000
_cell.length_c   1.000
_cell.angle_alpha   90.00
_cell.angle_beta   90.00
_cell.angle_gamma   90.00
#
_symmetry.space_group_name_H-M   'P 1'
#
loop_
_entity.id
_entity.type
_entity.pdbx_description
1 polymer ?
#
loop_
_entity_poly.entity_id
_entity_poly.type
_entity_poly.pdbx_seq_one_letter_code
_entity_poly.pdbx_strand_id
1 'polypeptide(L)'
;MSKNPLTMILKTNNLNDTIYNDWLKNLRIILDFENQGYILNEPPPSALPEDSSPEELLASKKWHEDNRKVHSIILASISNDIQKQYDRLDDVSFIMLCMRYVYAIPDRHIRYAATKRIL
;
A
#
# COMPACT_ATOMS: atom_id res chain seq x y z
N MET A 1 12.69 -24.97 -8.30
CA MET A 1 11.98 -23.69 -8.45
C MET A 1 12.85 -22.60 -7.82
N SER A 2 13.42 -21.69 -8.61
CA SER A 2 14.16 -20.55 -8.07
C SER A 2 13.19 -19.68 -7.27
N LYS A 3 13.41 -19.51 -5.96
CA LYS A 3 12.64 -18.58 -5.16
C LYS A 3 12.89 -17.18 -5.72
N ASN A 4 11.84 -16.50 -6.19
CA ASN A 4 11.97 -15.11 -6.62
C ASN A 4 12.45 -14.29 -5.40
N PRO A 5 13.59 -13.57 -5.49
CA PRO A 5 14.13 -12.81 -4.37
C PRO A 5 13.09 -11.86 -3.73
N LEU A 6 12.17 -11.29 -4.53
CA LEU A 6 11.07 -10.45 -4.03
C LEU A 6 10.09 -11.24 -3.16
N THR A 7 9.74 -12.46 -3.58
CA THR A 7 8.85 -13.33 -2.76
C THR A 7 9.51 -13.75 -1.45
N MET A 8 10.83 -13.79 -1.41
CA MET A 8 11.58 -14.06 -0.18
C MET A 8 11.59 -12.82 0.73
N ILE A 9 11.82 -11.62 0.18
CA ILE A 9 11.74 -10.35 0.94
C ILE A 9 10.36 -10.16 1.55
N LEU A 10 9.30 -10.43 0.78
CA LEU A 10 7.90 -10.38 1.25
C LEU A 10 7.64 -11.34 2.42
N LYS A 11 8.10 -12.60 2.30
CA LYS A 11 7.81 -13.64 3.30
C LYS A 11 8.62 -13.51 4.58
N THR A 12 9.81 -12.90 4.53
CA THR A 12 10.74 -12.87 5.66
C THR A 12 10.45 -11.71 6.63
N ASN A 13 9.64 -10.72 6.21
CA ASN A 13 9.38 -9.51 6.98
C ASN A 13 7.88 -9.24 7.12
N ASN A 14 7.13 -10.23 7.59
CA ASN A 14 5.72 -10.05 7.94
C ASN A 14 5.61 -8.97 9.04
N LEU A 15 4.63 -8.07 8.91
CA LEU A 15 4.35 -6.99 9.85
C LEU A 15 4.15 -7.46 11.31
N ASN A 16 3.78 -8.73 11.53
CA ASN A 16 3.66 -9.30 12.88
C ASN A 16 5.00 -9.50 13.61
N ASP A 17 6.08 -9.70 12.86
CA ASP A 17 7.39 -10.12 13.39
C ASP A 17 8.46 -9.01 13.25
N THR A 18 8.10 -7.85 12.69
CA THR A 18 9.02 -6.73 12.41
C THR A 18 8.44 -5.39 12.84
N ILE A 19 9.31 -4.42 13.13
CA ILE A 19 8.91 -3.03 13.41
C ILE A 19 8.36 -2.44 12.10
N TYR A 20 7.23 -1.73 12.13
CA TYR A 20 6.56 -1.14 10.96
C TYR A 20 7.53 -0.48 9.96
N ASN A 21 8.55 0.21 10.46
CA ASN A 21 9.54 0.89 9.63
C ASN A 21 10.38 -0.08 8.76
N ASP A 22 10.67 -1.28 9.24
CA ASP A 22 11.45 -2.26 8.50
C ASP A 22 10.58 -2.98 7.45
N TRP A 23 9.32 -3.31 7.79
CA TRP A 23 8.34 -3.72 6.80
C TRP A 23 8.17 -2.67 5.68
N LEU A 24 8.00 -1.39 6.04
CA LEU A 24 7.83 -0.30 5.08
C LEU A 24 9.05 -0.12 4.16
N LYS A 25 10.28 -0.26 4.69
CA LYS A 25 11.50 -0.22 3.88
C LYS A 25 11.52 -1.35 2.85
N ASN A 26 11.18 -2.57 3.25
CA ASN A 26 11.15 -3.72 2.37
C ASN A 26 10.06 -3.60 1.30
N LEU A 27 8.88 -3.12 1.69
CA LEU A 27 7.80 -2.82 0.75
C LEU A 27 8.28 -1.83 -0.32
N ARG A 28 8.93 -0.73 0.07
CA ARG A 28 9.47 0.26 -0.87
C ARG A 28 10.48 -0.34 -1.84
N ILE A 29 11.39 -1.20 -1.38
CA ILE A 29 12.36 -1.89 -2.26
C ILE A 29 11.64 -2.69 -3.36
N ILE A 30 10.57 -3.42 -3.00
CA ILE A 30 9.78 -4.21 -3.96
C ILE A 30 9.04 -3.29 -4.93
N LEU A 31 8.42 -2.23 -4.43
CA LEU A 31 7.68 -1.29 -5.29
C LEU A 31 8.60 -0.52 -6.22
N ASP A 32 9.80 -0.14 -5.78
CA ASP A 32 10.79 0.51 -6.62
C ASP A 32 11.30 -0.45 -7.70
N PHE A 33 11.48 -1.74 -7.38
CA PHE A 33 11.82 -2.76 -8.37
C PHE A 33 10.73 -2.93 -9.45
N GLU A 34 9.46 -2.82 -9.06
CA GLU A 34 8.31 -2.92 -9.97
C GLU A 34 7.96 -1.57 -10.66
N ASN A 35 8.71 -0.49 -10.42
CA ASN A 35 8.44 0.89 -10.87
C ASN A 35 7.08 1.44 -10.41
N GLN A 36 6.69 1.16 -9.16
CA GLN A 36 5.38 1.46 -8.58
C GLN A 36 5.45 2.23 -7.26
N GLY A 37 6.65 2.60 -6.79
CA GLY A 37 6.82 3.35 -5.53
C GLY A 37 6.05 4.66 -5.48
N TYR A 38 5.78 5.27 -6.64
CA TYR A 38 5.02 6.51 -6.77
C TYR A 38 3.58 6.41 -6.23
N ILE A 39 2.96 5.22 -6.33
CA ILE A 39 1.58 4.97 -5.84
C ILE A 39 1.43 5.25 -4.34
N LEU A 40 2.50 5.10 -3.54
CA LEU A 40 2.43 5.37 -2.10
C LEU A 40 2.40 6.87 -1.76
N ASN A 41 2.79 7.74 -2.69
CA ASN A 41 2.98 9.16 -2.43
C ASN A 41 2.09 10.05 -3.29
N GLU A 42 1.66 9.55 -4.45
CA GLU A 42 0.80 10.29 -5.38
C GLU A 42 -0.68 10.01 -5.10
N PRO A 43 -1.54 11.05 -5.13
CA PRO A 43 -2.97 10.85 -5.01
C PRO A 43 -3.54 10.11 -6.24
N PRO A 44 -4.74 9.54 -6.12
CA PRO A 44 -5.48 9.05 -7.27
C PRO A 44 -5.64 10.14 -8.34
N PRO A 45 -5.63 9.78 -9.63
CA PRO A 45 -5.90 10.74 -10.68
C PRO A 45 -7.30 11.34 -10.49
N SER A 46 -7.41 12.64 -10.72
CA SER A 46 -8.70 13.33 -10.77
C SER A 46 -9.59 12.72 -11.85
N ALA A 47 -10.91 12.90 -11.69
CA ALA A 47 -11.85 12.56 -12.74
C ALA A 47 -11.47 13.30 -14.03
N LEU A 48 -11.29 12.53 -15.10
CA LEU A 48 -10.91 13.06 -16.41
C LEU A 48 -12.15 13.64 -17.12
N PRO A 49 -12.04 14.85 -17.71
CA PRO A 49 -13.05 15.40 -18.62
C PRO A 49 -13.37 14.49 -19.82
N GLU A 50 -14.52 14.68 -20.46
CA GLU A 50 -14.88 13.96 -21.70
C GLU A 50 -13.93 14.26 -22.87
N ASP A 51 -13.31 15.44 -22.88
CA ASP A 51 -12.36 15.88 -23.90
C ASP A 51 -10.89 15.58 -23.55
N SER A 52 -10.64 14.73 -22.54
CA SER A 52 -9.29 14.30 -22.18
C SER A 52 -8.55 13.66 -23.36
N SER A 53 -7.27 14.01 -23.44
CA SER A 53 -6.36 13.46 -24.43
C SER A 53 -6.16 11.94 -24.24
N PRO A 54 -5.80 11.22 -25.31
CA PRO A 54 -5.42 9.81 -25.21
C PRO A 54 -4.28 9.56 -24.20
N GLU A 55 -3.37 10.51 -24.04
CA GLU A 55 -2.24 10.43 -23.10
C GLU A 55 -2.71 10.50 -21.64
N GLU A 56 -3.64 11.40 -21.31
CA GLU A 56 -4.25 11.51 -19.98
C GLU A 56 -5.04 10.25 -19.61
N LEU A 57 -5.81 9.72 -20.57
CA LEU A 57 -6.55 8.46 -20.40
C LEU A 57 -5.60 7.29 -20.15
N LEU A 58 -4.49 7.21 -20.88
CA LEU A 58 -3.47 6.17 -20.71
C LEU A 58 -2.78 6.28 -19.34
N ALA A 59 -2.43 7.49 -18.92
CA ALA A 59 -1.80 7.75 -17.63
C ALA A 59 -2.72 7.36 -16.46
N SER A 60 -4.00 7.74 -16.52
CA SER A 60 -5.00 7.35 -15.52
C SER A 60 -5.19 5.83 -15.47
N LYS A 61 -5.31 5.17 -16.63
CA LYS A 61 -5.42 3.70 -16.70
C LYS A 61 -4.19 3.02 -16.09
N LYS A 62 -2.98 3.49 -16.43
CA LYS A 62 -1.72 2.98 -15.88
C LYS A 62 -1.68 3.15 -14.36
N TRP A 63 -2.07 4.32 -13.85
CA TRP A 63 -2.14 4.56 -12.42
C TRP A 63 -3.07 3.54 -11.72
N HIS A 64 -4.26 3.29 -12.26
CA HIS A 64 -5.18 2.32 -11.67
C HIS A 64 -4.67 0.87 -11.75
N GLU A 65 -3.96 0.50 -12.83
CA GLU A 65 -3.30 -0.80 -12.95
C GLU A 65 -2.20 -1.00 -11.91
N ASP A 66 -1.34 0.01 -11.76
CA ASP A 66 -0.25 -0.02 -10.80
C ASP A 66 -0.78 0.03 -9.35
N ASN A 67 -1.84 0.81 -9.07
CA ASN A 67 -2.53 0.80 -7.78
C ASN A 67 -3.03 -0.60 -7.39
N ARG A 68 -3.64 -1.36 -8.32
CA ARG A 68 -4.09 -2.74 -8.04
C ARG A 68 -2.93 -3.69 -7.74
N LYS A 69 -1.80 -3.52 -8.42
CA LYS A 69 -0.59 -4.32 -8.16
C LYS A 69 0.01 -3.98 -6.79
N VAL A 70 0.13 -2.69 -6.44
CA VAL A 70 0.60 -2.26 -5.13
C VAL A 70 -0.32 -2.77 -4.02
N HIS A 71 -1.65 -2.69 -4.20
CA HIS A 71 -2.62 -3.25 -3.27
C HIS A 71 -2.36 -4.75 -3.03
N SER A 72 -2.17 -5.52 -4.10
CA SER A 72 -1.86 -6.96 -4.02
C SER A 72 -0.54 -7.24 -3.29
N ILE A 73 0.49 -6.43 -3.54
CA ILE A 73 1.80 -6.56 -2.88
C ILE A 73 1.67 -6.26 -1.38
N ILE A 74 0.95 -5.21 -1.00
CA ILE A 74 0.70 -4.88 0.42
C ILE A 74 0.00 -6.04 1.11
N LEU A 75 -1.12 -6.54 0.55
CA LEU A 75 -1.86 -7.65 1.14
C LEU A 75 -1.04 -8.95 1.24
N ALA A 76 -0.14 -9.20 0.28
CA ALA A 76 0.76 -10.35 0.32
C ALA A 76 1.92 -10.20 1.32
N SER A 77 2.23 -8.96 1.74
CA SER A 77 3.33 -8.64 2.65
C SER A 77 2.97 -8.65 4.14
N ILE A 78 1.67 -8.77 4.45
CA ILE A 78 1.13 -8.73 5.81
C ILE A 78 0.60 -10.11 6.24
N SER A 79 0.37 -10.31 7.54
CA SER A 79 -0.20 -11.55 8.06
C SER A 79 -1.66 -11.73 7.64
N ASN A 80 -2.11 -12.99 7.56
CA ASN A 80 -3.50 -13.33 7.19
C ASN A 80 -4.56 -12.61 8.06
N ASP A 81 -4.26 -12.38 9.34
CA ASP A 81 -5.19 -11.70 10.27
C ASP A 81 -5.34 -10.21 9.96
N ILE A 82 -4.27 -9.58 9.47
CA ILE A 82 -4.27 -8.18 9.02
C ILE A 82 -4.88 -8.12 7.62
N GLN A 83 -4.56 -9.06 6.75
CA GLN A 83 -5.10 -9.14 5.39
C GLN A 83 -6.63 -9.13 5.38
N LYS A 84 -7.29 -9.92 6.23
CA LYS A 84 -8.77 -9.96 6.36
C LYS A 84 -9.42 -8.63 6.78
N GLN A 85 -8.65 -7.70 7.33
CA GLN A 85 -9.17 -6.38 7.74
C GLN A 85 -9.17 -5.39 6.58
N TYR A 86 -8.28 -5.59 5.60
CA TYR A 86 -8.03 -4.63 4.52
C TYR A 86 -8.36 -5.20 3.13
N ASP A 87 -8.66 -6.49 2.99
CA ASP A 87 -8.89 -7.18 1.70
C ASP A 87 -10.06 -6.62 0.88
N ARG A 88 -11.00 -5.93 1.53
CA ARG A 88 -12.16 -5.27 0.88
C ARG A 88 -11.94 -3.81 0.54
N LEU A 89 -10.78 -3.24 0.87
CA LEU A 89 -10.48 -1.83 0.60
C LEU A 89 -9.63 -1.73 -0.66
N ASP A 90 -10.04 -0.89 -1.62
CA ASP A 90 -9.27 -0.67 -2.85
C ASP A 90 -8.31 0.54 -2.76
N ASP A 91 -8.42 1.32 -1.68
CA ASP A 91 -7.63 2.53 -1.44
C ASP A 91 -6.32 2.19 -0.71
N VAL A 92 -5.24 2.09 -1.48
CA VAL A 92 -3.88 1.88 -0.98
C VAL A 92 -3.46 2.97 0.01
N SER A 93 -3.82 4.23 -0.25
CA SER A 93 -3.44 5.36 0.62
C SER A 93 -4.11 5.23 1.98
N PHE A 94 -5.38 4.88 2.01
CA PHE A 94 -6.13 4.63 3.24
C PHE A 94 -5.56 3.45 4.02
N ILE A 95 -5.27 2.32 3.35
CA ILE A 95 -4.68 1.14 3.99
C ILE A 95 -3.33 1.50 4.64
N MET A 96 -2.47 2.20 3.91
CA MET A 96 -1.15 2.62 4.41
C MET A 96 -1.27 3.58 5.60
N LEU A 97 -2.23 4.50 5.57
CA LEU A 97 -2.52 5.41 6.68
C LEU A 97 -2.95 4.63 7.92
N CYS A 98 -3.89 3.69 7.79
CA CYS A 98 -4.33 2.83 8.88
C CYS A 98 -3.18 2.00 9.45
N MET A 99 -2.38 1.37 8.59
CA MET A 99 -1.24 0.57 9.04
C MET A 99 -0.20 1.40 9.79
N ARG A 100 0.18 2.58 9.26
CA ARG A 100 1.08 3.51 9.96
C ARG A 100 0.55 3.85 11.35
N TYR A 101 -0.74 4.08 11.43
CA TYR A 101 -1.37 4.50 12.65
C TYR A 101 -1.42 3.38 13.72
N VAL A 102 -1.75 2.16 13.31
CA VAL A 102 -1.83 1.01 14.23
C VAL A 102 -0.45 0.53 14.66
N TYR A 103 0.51 0.49 13.74
CA TYR A 103 1.78 -0.22 13.95
C TYR A 103 3.01 0.72 14.10
N ALA A 104 2.92 1.99 13.70
CA ALA A 104 4.02 2.95 13.83
C ALA A 104 3.85 3.95 14.98
N ILE A 105 2.62 4.17 15.48
CA ILE A 105 2.33 5.13 16.56
C ILE A 105 2.25 4.42 17.92
N PRO A 106 3.19 4.68 18.85
CA PRO A 106 3.27 3.96 20.13
C PRO A 106 2.06 4.21 21.06
N ASP A 107 1.46 5.40 21.00
CA ASP A 107 0.51 5.86 22.00
C ASP A 107 -0.95 5.52 21.68
N ARG A 108 -1.61 4.80 22.60
CA ARG A 108 -3.01 4.33 22.48
C ARG A 108 -4.04 5.46 22.39
N HIS A 109 -3.80 6.59 23.04
CA HIS A 109 -4.71 7.73 23.07
C HIS A 109 -4.61 8.56 21.79
N ILE A 110 -3.38 8.75 21.28
CA ILE A 110 -3.17 9.28 19.93
C ILE A 110 -3.82 8.34 18.91
N ARG A 111 -3.75 7.02 19.16
CA ARG A 111 -4.45 5.97 18.37
C ARG A 111 -5.99 5.95 18.46
N TYR A 112 -6.64 6.64 19.37
CA TYR A 112 -8.11 6.72 19.36
C TYR A 112 -8.61 8.04 18.77
N ALA A 113 -7.84 9.11 18.97
CA ALA A 113 -8.22 10.45 18.54
C ALA A 113 -8.14 10.67 17.02
N ALA A 114 -7.24 9.99 16.29
CA ALA A 114 -7.12 10.19 14.84
C ALA A 114 -8.01 9.24 14.01
N THR A 115 -8.28 8.01 14.44
CA THR A 115 -9.23 7.10 13.76
C THR A 115 -10.63 7.71 13.72
N LYS A 116 -11.02 8.38 14.81
CA LYS A 116 -12.30 9.08 14.93
C LYS A 116 -12.39 10.37 14.10
N ARG A 117 -11.29 10.80 13.47
CA ARG A 117 -11.27 11.91 12.51
C ARG A 117 -11.28 11.43 11.06
N ILE A 118 -11.04 10.15 10.84
CA ILE A 118 -10.94 9.53 9.51
C ILE A 118 -12.23 8.75 9.18
N LEU A 119 -12.94 8.24 10.20
CA LEU A 119 -14.32 7.75 10.14
C LEU A 119 -15.32 8.90 10.35
#